data_AF-A0A535ZA85-F1
#
_entry.id   AF-A0A535ZA85-F1
#
_cell.length_a   1.000
_cell.length_b   1.000
_cell.length_c   1.000
_cell.angle_alpha   90.00
_cell.angle_beta   90.00
_cell.angle_gamma   90.00
#
_symmetry.space_group_name_H-M   'P 1'
#
loop_
_entity.id
_entity.type
_entity.pdbx_description
1 polymer ?
#
loop_
_entity_poly.entity_id
_entity_poly.type
_entity_poly.pdbx_seq_one_letter_code
_entity_poly.pdbx_strand_id
1 'polypeptide(L)'
;MRRYGRTAVYGVLLGLATAAVAEAVRPRGGTTLLLDWGEVRRTAGSRLESATLDRAALAAAARGYRSLADKLEKPLLNFVGPLPKGATMPAFEALDREGWLDLNLGILRRVVDPVLETGRMPNSLIVEVGRAGVNRYVAFMLAFLARRVLGQYDPQLLGAEPIGGEGLYLVETNVAEWQRHANLPDDDLRRWLILHEMTHAWQFAAHPWLRP
;
A
#
# COMPACT_ATOMS: atom_id res chain seq x y z
N MET A 1 26.93 -19.36 -55.62
CA MET A 1 25.48 -19.10 -55.41
C MET A 1 25.01 -19.01 -53.95
N ARG A 2 25.81 -19.33 -52.93
CA ARG A 2 25.38 -19.39 -51.51
C ARG A 2 25.24 -18.05 -50.76
N ARG A 3 25.71 -16.92 -51.32
CA ARG A 3 25.80 -15.62 -50.62
C ARG A 3 24.51 -14.79 -50.71
N TYR A 4 23.77 -14.90 -51.82
CA TYR A 4 22.53 -14.16 -52.07
C TYR A 4 21.32 -14.67 -51.27
N GLY A 5 21.29 -15.97 -50.92
CA GLY A 5 20.21 -16.54 -50.11
C GLY A 5 20.22 -16.05 -48.66
N ARG A 6 21.40 -15.74 -48.10
CA ARG A 6 21.51 -15.25 -46.72
C ARG A 6 21.03 -13.81 -46.58
N THR A 7 21.39 -12.92 -47.50
CA THR A 7 20.92 -11.53 -47.50
C THR A 7 19.42 -11.41 -47.69
N ALA A 8 18.82 -12.25 -48.54
CA ALA A 8 17.36 -12.32 -48.69
C ALA A 8 16.65 -12.77 -47.39
N VAL A 9 17.20 -13.78 -46.70
CA VAL A 9 16.67 -14.24 -45.40
C VAL A 9 16.78 -13.14 -44.33
N TYR A 10 17.90 -12.41 -44.26
CA TYR A 10 18.04 -11.27 -43.33
C TYR A 10 17.05 -10.14 -43.65
N GLY A 11 16.79 -9.86 -44.94
CA GLY A 11 15.80 -8.86 -45.36
C GLY A 11 14.37 -9.23 -44.96
N VAL A 12 13.99 -10.50 -45.11
CA VAL A 12 12.67 -11.00 -44.69
C VAL A 12 12.51 -10.95 -43.16
N LEU A 13 13.53 -11.37 -42.41
CA LEU A 13 13.53 -11.32 -40.94
C LEU A 13 13.43 -9.88 -40.43
N LEU A 14 14.18 -8.94 -41.03
CA LEU A 14 14.12 -7.53 -40.66
C LEU A 14 12.76 -6.91 -41.00
N GLY A 15 12.17 -7.27 -42.15
CA GLY A 15 10.82 -6.83 -42.54
C GLY A 15 9.74 -7.33 -41.58
N LEU A 16 9.79 -8.61 -41.19
CA LEU A 16 8.87 -9.18 -40.20
C LEU A 16 9.03 -8.55 -38.81
N ALA A 17 10.26 -8.30 -38.36
CA ALA A 17 10.52 -7.62 -37.10
C ALA A 17 9.98 -6.18 -37.11
N THR A 18 10.18 -5.46 -38.22
CA THR A 18 9.67 -4.08 -38.38
C THR A 18 8.15 -4.06 -38.39
N ALA A 19 7.50 -4.99 -39.09
CA ALA A 19 6.04 -5.11 -39.11
C ALA A 19 5.47 -5.47 -37.73
N ALA A 20 6.14 -6.36 -36.99
CA ALA A 20 5.75 -6.71 -35.62
C ALA A 20 5.85 -5.52 -34.66
N VAL A 21 6.92 -4.72 -34.76
CA VAL A 21 7.06 -3.48 -33.96
C VAL A 21 6.00 -2.45 -34.35
N ALA A 22 5.77 -2.25 -35.65
CA ALA A 22 4.76 -1.31 -36.13
C ALA A 22 3.35 -1.67 -35.65
N GLU A 23 2.99 -2.96 -35.71
CA GLU A 23 1.71 -3.46 -35.19
C GLU A 23 1.63 -3.38 -33.66
N ALA A 24 2.76 -3.54 -32.94
CA ALA A 24 2.80 -3.44 -31.48
C ALA A 24 2.59 -2.01 -30.95
N VAL A 25 3.01 -1.00 -31.72
CA VAL A 25 2.87 0.44 -31.37
C VAL A 25 1.57 1.03 -31.94
N ARG A 26 0.88 0.30 -32.83
CA ARG A 26 -0.33 0.78 -33.51
C ARG A 26 -1.44 1.12 -32.50
N PRO A 27 -2.02 2.34 -32.55
CA PRO A 27 -3.12 2.73 -31.69
C PRO A 27 -4.37 1.85 -31.95
N ARG A 28 -4.95 1.28 -30.89
CA ARG A 28 -6.13 0.40 -30.96
C ARG A 28 -7.44 1.06 -30.53
N GLY A 29 -7.41 2.38 -30.35
CA GLY A 29 -8.54 3.17 -29.86
C GLY A 29 -8.61 3.17 -28.33
N GLY A 30 -9.11 4.28 -27.78
CA GLY A 30 -9.15 4.52 -26.33
C GLY A 30 -7.81 4.96 -25.73
N THR A 31 -7.87 5.42 -24.48
CA THR A 31 -6.72 5.75 -23.65
C THR A 31 -6.72 4.85 -22.43
N THR A 32 -5.56 4.27 -22.10
CA THR A 32 -5.44 3.34 -20.96
C THR A 32 -4.68 4.00 -19.82
N LEU A 33 -5.20 3.88 -18.60
CA LEU A 33 -4.45 4.20 -17.37
C LEU A 33 -3.30 3.20 -17.20
N LEU A 34 -2.09 3.69 -16.92
CA LEU A 34 -0.89 2.86 -16.72
C LEU A 34 -1.00 1.85 -15.57
N LEU A 35 -2.00 1.98 -14.70
CA LEU A 35 -2.28 1.07 -13.58
C LEU A 35 -3.73 0.56 -13.61
N ASP A 36 -3.91 -0.72 -13.31
CA ASP A 36 -5.22 -1.33 -13.03
C ASP A 36 -5.31 -1.69 -11.54
N TRP A 37 -5.92 -0.84 -10.74
CA TRP A 37 -6.04 -1.07 -9.29
C TRP A 37 -6.79 -2.37 -8.96
N GLY A 38 -7.73 -2.80 -9.80
CA GLY A 38 -8.45 -4.06 -9.63
C GLY A 38 -7.54 -5.27 -9.87
N GLU A 39 -6.73 -5.23 -10.93
CA GLU A 39 -5.72 -6.27 -11.20
C GLU A 39 -4.66 -6.31 -10.10
N VAL A 40 -4.17 -5.15 -9.67
CA VAL A 40 -3.19 -5.03 -8.59
C VAL A 40 -3.74 -5.64 -7.30
N ARG A 41 -4.98 -5.29 -6.90
CA ARG A 41 -5.63 -5.84 -5.70
C ARG A 41 -5.76 -7.36 -5.77
N ARG A 42 -6.28 -7.90 -6.87
CA ARG A 42 -6.43 -9.36 -7.03
C ARG A 42 -5.09 -10.07 -6.97
N THR A 43 -4.08 -9.54 -7.67
CA THR A 43 -2.74 -10.12 -7.77
C THR A 43 -1.98 -10.03 -6.44
N ALA A 44 -2.13 -8.95 -5.69
CA ALA A 44 -1.52 -8.80 -4.37
C ALA A 44 -2.23 -9.71 -3.35
N GLY A 45 -3.57 -9.67 -3.31
CA GLY A 45 -4.39 -10.47 -2.40
C GLY A 45 -4.16 -11.97 -2.55
N SER A 46 -4.00 -12.46 -3.79
CA SER A 46 -3.72 -13.89 -4.04
C SER A 46 -2.38 -14.39 -3.48
N ARG A 47 -1.54 -13.51 -2.96
CA ARG A 47 -0.22 -13.82 -2.36
C ARG A 47 -0.20 -13.69 -0.84
N LEU A 48 -1.32 -13.31 -0.24
CA LEU A 48 -1.44 -13.15 1.21
C LEU A 48 -1.89 -14.47 1.84
N GLU A 49 -1.03 -15.06 2.65
CA GLU A 49 -1.37 -16.19 3.52
C GLU A 49 -1.99 -15.67 4.82
N SER A 50 -2.92 -16.42 5.43
CA SER A 50 -3.61 -16.02 6.67
C SER A 50 -4.05 -14.56 6.64
N ALA A 51 -4.64 -14.16 5.50
CA ALA A 51 -4.78 -12.76 5.14
C ALA A 51 -5.89 -12.05 5.92
N THR A 52 -6.82 -12.82 6.48
CA THR A 52 -8.03 -12.31 7.10
C THR A 52 -8.18 -12.80 8.53
N LEU A 53 -8.83 -11.96 9.35
CA LEU A 53 -9.38 -12.34 10.64
C LEU A 53 -10.89 -12.18 10.62
N ASP A 54 -11.58 -12.91 11.49
CA ASP A 54 -13.01 -12.68 11.65
C ASP A 54 -13.26 -11.27 12.24
N ARG A 55 -14.44 -10.71 11.94
CA ARG A 55 -14.79 -9.35 12.36
C ARG A 55 -14.83 -9.19 13.89
N ALA A 56 -15.20 -10.25 14.62
CA ALA A 56 -15.30 -10.18 16.07
C ALA A 56 -13.91 -10.14 16.71
N ALA A 57 -12.95 -10.87 16.16
CA ALA A 57 -11.55 -10.88 16.56
C ALA A 57 -10.89 -9.52 16.30
N LEU A 58 -11.08 -8.93 15.11
CA LEU A 58 -10.60 -7.57 14.81
C LEU A 58 -11.20 -6.55 15.78
N ALA A 59 -12.52 -6.61 16.01
CA ALA A 59 -13.17 -5.71 16.95
C ALA A 59 -12.67 -5.90 18.41
N ALA A 60 -12.35 -7.13 18.81
CA ALA A 60 -11.77 -7.41 20.12
C ALA A 60 -10.35 -6.85 20.24
N ALA A 61 -9.50 -7.06 19.23
CA ALA A 61 -8.15 -6.50 19.18
C ALA A 61 -8.18 -4.96 19.26
N ALA A 62 -9.02 -4.30 18.45
CA ALA A 62 -9.19 -2.86 18.48
C ALA A 62 -9.61 -2.33 19.87
N ARG A 63 -10.56 -3.00 20.56
CA ARG A 63 -10.92 -2.65 21.95
C ARG A 63 -9.74 -2.79 22.91
N GLY A 64 -8.94 -3.86 22.76
CA GLY A 64 -7.72 -4.05 23.55
C GLY A 64 -6.71 -2.92 23.35
N TYR A 65 -6.50 -2.51 22.09
CA TYR A 65 -5.59 -1.41 21.74
C TYR A 65 -6.04 -0.08 22.33
N ARG A 66 -7.32 0.26 22.19
CA ARG A 66 -7.88 1.49 22.78
C ARG A 66 -7.74 1.48 24.30
N SER A 67 -8.02 0.35 24.96
CA SER A 67 -7.84 0.23 26.42
C SER A 67 -6.38 0.41 26.86
N LEU A 68 -5.41 -0.04 26.07
CA LEU A 68 -3.99 0.19 26.34
C LEU A 68 -3.60 1.65 26.07
N ALA A 69 -4.06 2.23 24.96
CA ALA A 69 -3.80 3.63 24.61
C ALA A 69 -4.32 4.60 25.68
N ASP A 70 -5.55 4.39 26.18
CA ASP A 70 -6.15 5.19 27.26
C ASP A 70 -5.27 5.22 28.53
N LYS A 71 -4.63 4.10 28.85
CA LYS A 71 -3.73 3.98 30.01
C LYS A 71 -2.37 4.66 29.77
N LEU A 72 -1.94 4.75 28.51
CA LEU A 72 -0.61 5.21 28.11
C LEU A 72 -0.60 6.70 27.73
N GLU A 73 -1.73 7.27 27.33
CA GLU A 73 -1.82 8.65 26.84
C GLU A 73 -1.31 9.67 27.84
N LYS A 74 -1.85 9.64 29.07
CA LYS A 74 -1.45 10.60 30.11
C LYS A 74 0.04 10.47 30.46
N PRO A 75 0.60 9.27 30.73
CA PRO A 75 2.05 9.11 30.91
C PRO A 75 2.88 9.63 29.73
N LEU A 76 2.46 9.36 28.48
CA LEU A 76 3.13 9.84 27.29
C LEU A 76 3.15 11.36 27.25
N LEU A 77 1.98 12.02 27.32
CA LEU A 77 1.86 13.48 27.25
C LEU A 77 2.59 14.20 28.40
N ASN A 78 2.68 13.58 29.58
CA ASN A 78 3.49 14.10 30.68
C ASN A 78 4.99 14.10 30.34
N PHE A 79 5.44 13.15 29.53
CA PHE A 79 6.84 13.01 29.14
C PHE A 79 7.21 13.85 27.92
N VAL A 80 6.39 13.81 26.86
CA VAL A 80 6.69 14.50 25.59
C VAL A 80 6.13 15.93 25.52
N GLY A 81 5.13 16.25 26.34
CA GLY A 81 4.44 17.55 26.34
C GLY A 81 3.00 17.48 25.81
N PRO A 82 2.20 18.53 26.05
CA PRO A 82 0.78 18.53 25.71
C PRO A 82 0.54 18.65 24.21
N LEU A 83 -0.66 18.24 23.78
CA LEU A 83 -1.16 18.54 22.44
C LEU A 83 -1.66 20.00 22.35
N PRO A 84 -1.66 20.62 21.15
CA PRO A 84 -2.28 21.91 20.90
C PRO A 84 -3.77 21.90 21.28
N LYS A 85 -4.33 23.07 21.62
CA LYS A 85 -5.75 23.19 21.97
C LYS A 85 -6.63 22.66 20.83
N GLY A 86 -7.54 21.74 21.16
CA GLY A 86 -8.46 21.12 20.21
C GLY A 86 -7.91 19.92 19.46
N ALA A 87 -6.64 19.57 19.61
CA ALA A 87 -6.07 18.34 19.07
C ALA A 87 -6.27 17.17 20.04
N THR A 88 -6.59 16.00 19.50
CA THR A 88 -6.77 14.74 20.24
C THR A 88 -5.96 13.64 19.58
N MET A 89 -5.62 12.59 20.33
CA MET A 89 -5.02 11.40 19.73
C MET A 89 -6.05 10.64 18.89
N PRO A 90 -5.68 10.15 17.69
CA PRO A 90 -6.55 9.29 16.90
C PRO A 90 -6.82 7.96 17.62
N ALA A 91 -7.99 7.37 17.38
CA ALA A 91 -8.32 6.08 17.97
C ALA A 91 -7.55 4.93 17.29
N PHE A 92 -7.27 3.86 18.03
CA PHE A 92 -6.70 2.64 17.47
C PHE A 92 -7.75 1.74 16.81
N GLU A 93 -7.40 1.20 15.65
CA GLU A 93 -8.10 0.15 14.92
C GLU A 93 -7.20 -1.09 14.76
N ALA A 94 -7.84 -2.22 14.48
CA ALA A 94 -7.15 -3.45 14.11
C ALA A 94 -7.50 -3.81 12.66
N LEU A 95 -6.47 -4.06 11.87
CA LEU A 95 -6.60 -4.54 10.49
C LEU A 95 -5.99 -5.93 10.37
N ASP A 96 -6.42 -6.67 9.35
CA ASP A 96 -5.69 -7.82 8.85
C ASP A 96 -4.93 -7.43 7.57
N ARG A 97 -4.25 -8.40 6.92
CA ARG A 97 -3.43 -8.12 5.74
C ARG A 97 -4.27 -7.62 4.56
N GLU A 98 -5.48 -8.14 4.39
CA GLU A 98 -6.38 -7.67 3.34
C GLU A 98 -6.90 -6.27 3.62
N GLY A 99 -7.32 -5.97 4.85
CA GLY A 99 -7.74 -4.64 5.26
C GLY A 99 -6.63 -3.61 5.09
N TRP A 100 -5.38 -3.96 5.44
CA TRP A 100 -4.21 -3.12 5.19
C TRP A 100 -3.99 -2.89 3.68
N LEU A 101 -4.11 -3.94 2.87
CA LEU A 101 -3.95 -3.86 1.41
C LEU A 101 -5.02 -2.94 0.79
N ASP A 102 -6.28 -3.10 1.18
CA ASP A 102 -7.40 -2.30 0.67
C ASP A 102 -7.28 -0.82 1.05
N LEU A 103 -6.88 -0.54 2.30
CA LEU A 103 -6.62 0.82 2.78
C LEU A 103 -5.50 1.48 1.97
N ASN A 104 -4.35 0.81 1.82
CA ASN A 104 -3.18 1.36 1.13
C ASN A 104 -3.39 1.50 -0.38
N LEU A 105 -4.17 0.60 -1.00
CA LEU A 105 -4.58 0.78 -2.39
C LEU A 105 -5.45 2.01 -2.58
N GLY A 106 -6.39 2.26 -1.65
CA GLY A 106 -7.22 3.47 -1.67
C GLY A 106 -6.38 4.75 -1.57
N ILE A 107 -5.35 4.75 -0.72
CA ILE A 107 -4.40 5.85 -0.59
C ILE A 107 -3.60 6.01 -1.89
N LEU A 108 -2.86 4.99 -2.32
CA LEU A 108 -2.02 5.06 -3.52
C LEU A 108 -2.81 5.51 -4.75
N ARG A 109 -4.04 5.03 -4.90
CA ARG A 109 -4.94 5.46 -5.96
C ARG A 109 -5.17 6.98 -5.96
N ARG A 110 -5.42 7.59 -4.80
CA ARG A 110 -5.61 9.04 -4.68
C ARG A 110 -4.35 9.85 -5.04
N VAL A 111 -3.14 9.31 -4.81
CA VAL A 111 -1.87 9.96 -5.22
C VAL A 111 -1.67 9.86 -6.71
N VAL A 112 -1.87 8.65 -7.21
CA VAL A 112 -1.32 8.24 -8.50
C VAL A 112 -2.30 8.57 -9.62
N ASP A 113 -3.61 8.44 -9.39
CA ASP A 113 -4.63 8.74 -10.41
C ASP A 113 -4.46 10.16 -11.00
N PRO A 114 -4.28 11.25 -10.21
CA PRO A 114 -4.06 12.59 -10.77
C PRO A 114 -2.84 12.70 -11.70
N VAL A 115 -1.74 12.01 -11.37
CA VAL A 115 -0.53 11.98 -12.20
C VAL A 115 -0.78 11.20 -13.48
N LEU A 116 -1.48 10.08 -13.39
CA LEU A 116 -1.77 9.21 -14.53
C LEU A 116 -2.80 9.82 -15.50
N GLU A 117 -3.73 10.63 -15.02
CA GLU A 117 -4.69 11.34 -15.87
C GLU A 117 -4.02 12.35 -16.81
N THR A 118 -2.89 12.93 -16.37
CA THR A 118 -2.07 13.84 -17.18
C THR A 118 -1.28 13.12 -18.27
N GLY A 119 -1.07 11.80 -18.12
CA GLY A 119 -0.22 10.97 -18.98
C GLY A 119 -0.96 9.95 -19.85
N ARG A 120 -2.24 10.16 -20.17
CA ARG A 120 -3.04 9.24 -20.99
C ARG A 120 -2.40 9.02 -22.36
N MET A 121 -1.97 7.79 -22.64
CA MET A 121 -1.42 7.39 -23.93
C MET A 121 -2.44 6.63 -24.78
N PRO A 122 -2.36 6.73 -26.12
CA PRO A 122 -3.14 5.89 -27.03
C PRO A 122 -2.89 4.41 -26.73
N ASN A 123 -3.95 3.63 -26.60
CA ASN A 123 -3.81 2.21 -26.29
C ASN A 123 -3.08 1.46 -27.42
N SER A 124 -2.08 0.65 -27.09
CA SER A 124 -1.30 -0.19 -28.04
C SER A 124 -0.79 -1.44 -27.33
N LEU A 125 -0.37 -2.49 -28.05
CA LEU A 125 0.12 -3.73 -27.43
C LEU A 125 1.31 -3.50 -26.50
N ILE A 126 2.23 -2.62 -26.89
CA ILE A 126 3.42 -2.34 -26.07
C ILE A 126 3.04 -1.63 -24.76
N VAL A 127 2.02 -0.77 -24.80
CA VAL A 127 1.46 -0.10 -23.62
C VAL A 127 0.73 -1.10 -22.72
N GLU A 128 -0.02 -2.05 -23.28
CA GLU A 128 -0.69 -3.11 -22.51
C GLU A 128 0.31 -4.04 -21.80
N VAL A 129 1.37 -4.46 -22.49
CA VAL A 129 2.43 -5.29 -21.88
C VAL A 129 3.18 -4.51 -20.80
N GLY A 130 3.49 -3.23 -21.05
CA GLY A 130 4.10 -2.35 -20.05
C GLY A 130 3.21 -2.21 -18.80
N ARG A 131 1.91 -1.99 -19.00
CA ARG A 131 0.90 -1.92 -17.93
C ARG A 131 0.85 -3.20 -17.10
N ALA A 132 0.81 -4.37 -17.74
CA ALA A 132 0.81 -5.66 -17.04
C ALA A 132 2.07 -5.84 -16.16
N GLY A 133 3.23 -5.40 -16.66
CA GLY A 133 4.49 -5.40 -15.90
C GLY A 133 4.42 -4.49 -14.66
N VAL A 134 3.94 -3.26 -14.82
CA VAL A 134 3.77 -2.29 -13.73
C VAL A 134 2.76 -2.79 -12.70
N ASN A 135 1.59 -3.27 -13.12
CA ASN A 135 0.56 -3.84 -12.24
C ASN A 135 1.14 -4.96 -11.38
N ARG A 136 1.90 -5.89 -11.98
CA ARG A 136 2.49 -7.02 -11.27
C ARG A 136 3.59 -6.58 -10.30
N TYR A 137 4.38 -5.58 -10.67
CA TYR A 137 5.41 -5.02 -9.79
C TYR A 137 4.79 -4.35 -8.56
N VAL A 138 3.79 -3.48 -8.74
CA VAL A 138 3.08 -2.82 -7.64
C VAL A 138 2.38 -3.85 -6.76
N ALA A 139 1.72 -4.84 -7.36
CA ALA A 139 1.06 -5.92 -6.61
C ALA A 139 2.05 -6.73 -5.76
N PHE A 140 3.24 -7.03 -6.30
CA PHE A 140 4.29 -7.74 -5.56
C PHE A 140 4.79 -6.91 -4.37
N MET A 141 5.06 -5.62 -4.60
CA MET A 141 5.49 -4.71 -3.53
C MET A 141 4.45 -4.61 -2.42
N LEU A 142 3.18 -4.42 -2.77
CA LEU A 142 2.08 -4.33 -1.81
C LEU A 142 1.90 -5.63 -1.02
N ALA A 143 1.92 -6.79 -1.69
CA ALA A 143 1.85 -8.07 -1.00
C ALA A 143 3.04 -8.31 -0.05
N PHE A 144 4.23 -7.88 -0.46
CA PHE A 144 5.44 -7.97 0.37
C PHE A 144 5.32 -7.12 1.65
N LEU A 145 4.84 -5.88 1.51
CA LEU A 145 4.65 -4.94 2.63
C LEU A 145 3.52 -5.39 3.56
N ALA A 146 2.38 -5.83 3.01
CA ALA A 146 1.22 -6.31 3.77
C ALA A 146 1.56 -7.47 4.72
N ARG A 147 2.61 -8.24 4.43
CA ARG A 147 3.08 -9.35 5.28
C ARG A 147 4.04 -8.92 6.40
N ARG A 148 4.54 -7.69 6.39
CA ARG A 148 5.64 -7.23 7.27
C ARG A 148 5.28 -6.04 8.14
N VAL A 149 4.38 -5.17 7.69
CA VAL A 149 3.96 -4.01 8.47
C VAL A 149 3.23 -4.47 9.72
N LEU A 150 3.72 -4.10 10.91
CA LEU A 150 3.10 -4.47 12.19
C LEU A 150 2.07 -3.42 12.66
N GLY A 151 2.41 -2.16 12.44
CA GLY A 151 1.62 -0.98 12.71
C GLY A 151 2.07 0.11 11.77
N GLN A 152 1.19 1.08 11.55
CA GLN A 152 1.54 2.25 10.77
C GLN A 152 0.75 3.44 11.29
N TYR A 153 1.47 4.44 11.79
CA TYR A 153 1.04 5.81 11.71
C TYR A 153 1.04 6.20 10.24
N ASP A 154 -0.09 6.65 9.71
CA ASP A 154 -0.17 7.19 8.36
C ASP A 154 -0.16 8.72 8.44
N PRO A 155 1.03 9.36 8.50
CA PRO A 155 1.13 10.81 8.40
C PRO A 155 0.80 11.19 6.97
N GLN A 156 -0.49 11.38 6.68
CA GLN A 156 -0.91 12.35 5.69
C GLN A 156 -0.20 12.21 4.34
N LEU A 157 0.07 10.99 3.87
CA LEU A 157 0.86 10.81 2.65
C LEU A 157 0.20 11.43 1.41
N LEU A 158 -0.98 12.06 1.55
CA LEU A 158 -1.69 12.74 0.46
C LEU A 158 -2.50 14.00 0.73
N GLY A 159 -2.50 14.60 1.92
CA GLY A 159 -3.37 15.76 2.16
C GLY A 159 -4.86 15.56 1.78
N ALA A 160 -5.29 14.31 1.61
CA ALA A 160 -6.62 13.93 1.22
C ALA A 160 -7.27 13.30 2.44
N GLU A 161 -8.32 13.96 2.92
CA GLU A 161 -9.22 13.48 3.99
C GLU A 161 -9.38 11.95 3.92
N PRO A 162 -9.16 11.24 5.03
CA PRO A 162 -9.25 9.79 5.04
C PRO A 162 -10.66 9.33 4.68
N ILE A 163 -10.79 8.47 3.67
CA ILE A 163 -11.95 7.58 3.56
C ILE A 163 -11.76 6.51 4.63
N GLY A 164 -12.22 6.80 5.84
CA GLY A 164 -12.20 5.87 6.97
C GLY A 164 -11.37 6.31 8.17
N GLY A 165 -11.59 7.53 8.66
CA GLY A 165 -11.21 7.97 10.01
C GLY A 165 -9.72 8.27 10.20
N GLU A 166 -9.44 9.37 10.89
CA GLU A 166 -8.14 9.60 11.53
C GLU A 166 -7.93 8.47 12.56
N GLY A 167 -7.12 7.47 12.22
CA GLY A 167 -6.97 6.28 13.04
C GLY A 167 -5.56 5.72 13.02
N LEU A 168 -5.08 5.31 14.19
CA LEU A 168 -3.89 4.47 14.32
C LEU A 168 -4.31 3.05 14.03
N TYR A 169 -3.54 2.27 13.30
CA TYR A 169 -3.87 0.85 13.10
C TYR A 169 -2.68 -0.06 13.30
N LEU A 170 -2.97 -1.24 13.86
CA LEU A 170 -2.05 -2.36 13.90
C LEU A 170 -2.59 -3.48 13.02
N VAL A 171 -1.69 -4.15 12.30
CA VAL A 171 -2.04 -5.30 11.46
C VAL A 171 -1.98 -6.55 12.33
N GLU A 172 -3.11 -6.87 12.98
CA GLU A 172 -3.23 -7.88 14.04
C GLU A 172 -2.70 -9.26 13.59
N THR A 173 -2.94 -9.66 12.33
CA THR A 173 -2.38 -10.90 11.78
C THR A 173 -0.86 -10.94 11.84
N ASN A 174 -0.20 -9.81 11.54
CA ASN A 174 1.25 -9.69 11.54
C ASN A 174 1.79 -9.58 12.97
N VAL A 175 1.11 -8.82 13.83
CA VAL A 175 1.48 -8.70 15.24
C VAL A 175 1.43 -10.06 15.91
N ALA A 176 0.34 -10.81 15.74
CA ALA A 176 0.19 -12.14 16.32
C ALA A 176 1.19 -13.16 15.74
N GLU A 177 1.47 -13.11 14.43
CA GLU A 177 2.51 -13.95 13.82
C GLU A 177 3.90 -13.62 14.39
N TRP A 178 4.25 -12.34 14.48
CA TRP A 178 5.52 -11.89 15.00
C TRP A 178 5.70 -12.24 16.48
N GLN A 179 4.67 -12.01 17.29
CA GLN A 179 4.63 -12.39 18.70
C GLN A 179 5.03 -13.85 18.91
N ARG A 180 4.40 -14.76 18.14
CA ARG A 180 4.68 -16.20 18.20
C ARG A 180 6.08 -16.53 17.67
N HIS A 181 6.48 -15.95 16.55
CA HIS A 181 7.78 -16.23 15.92
C HIS A 181 8.95 -15.79 16.81
N ALA A 182 8.86 -14.60 17.40
CA ALA A 182 9.91 -14.02 18.23
C ALA A 182 9.80 -14.41 19.72
N ASN A 183 8.78 -15.22 20.09
CA ASN A 183 8.50 -15.64 21.47
C ASN A 183 8.45 -14.46 22.45
N LEU A 184 7.73 -13.41 22.07
CA LEU A 184 7.58 -12.19 22.87
C LEU A 184 6.34 -12.26 23.77
N PRO A 185 6.35 -11.64 24.97
CA PRO A 185 5.14 -11.47 25.76
C PRO A 185 4.12 -10.61 25.00
N ASP A 186 2.87 -11.09 24.87
CA ASP A 186 1.84 -10.44 24.03
C ASP A 186 1.52 -9.02 24.49
N ASP A 187 1.28 -8.83 25.80
CA ASP A 187 0.96 -7.53 26.39
C ASP A 187 2.10 -6.51 26.22
N ASP A 188 3.35 -6.94 26.38
CA ASP A 188 4.51 -6.05 26.26
C ASP A 188 4.76 -5.63 24.81
N LEU A 189 4.63 -6.56 23.86
CA LEU A 189 4.73 -6.25 22.43
C LEU A 189 3.67 -5.22 22.03
N ARG A 190 2.41 -5.44 22.42
CA ARG A 190 1.30 -4.53 22.07
C ARG A 190 1.45 -3.18 22.75
N ARG A 191 1.86 -3.15 24.02
CA ARG A 191 2.18 -1.91 24.73
C ARG A 191 3.28 -1.12 24.02
N TRP A 192 4.34 -1.80 23.60
CA TRP A 192 5.45 -1.17 22.87
C TRP A 192 4.99 -0.60 21.53
N LEU A 193 4.23 -1.36 20.74
CA LEU A 193 3.66 -0.91 19.46
C LEU A 193 2.74 0.31 19.67
N ILE A 194 1.84 0.24 20.64
CA ILE A 194 0.91 1.35 20.92
C ILE A 194 1.66 2.62 21.33
N LEU A 195 2.68 2.51 22.19
CA LEU A 195 3.52 3.65 22.55
C LEU A 195 4.25 4.23 21.32
N HIS A 196 4.77 3.36 20.44
CA HIS A 196 5.43 3.77 19.21
C HIS A 196 4.49 4.59 18.32
N GLU A 197 3.31 4.06 18.02
CA GLU A 197 2.33 4.73 17.15
C GLU A 197 1.77 6.01 17.79
N MET A 198 1.48 6.01 19.09
CA MET A 198 1.04 7.23 19.80
C MET A 198 2.12 8.31 19.81
N THR A 199 3.39 7.92 19.86
CA THR A 199 4.50 8.89 19.78
C THR A 199 4.55 9.54 18.40
N HIS A 200 4.37 8.76 17.32
CA HIS A 200 4.23 9.32 15.98
C HIS A 200 3.00 10.23 15.86
N ALA A 201 1.85 9.80 16.39
CA ALA A 201 0.63 10.61 16.41
C ALA A 201 0.86 11.96 17.10
N TRP A 202 1.50 11.93 18.26
CA TRP A 202 1.90 13.12 18.98
C TRP A 202 2.83 14.01 18.15
N GLN A 203 3.88 13.45 17.54
CA GLN A 203 4.87 14.23 16.78
C GLN A 203 4.19 15.11 15.71
N PHE A 204 3.31 14.55 14.89
CA PHE A 204 2.63 15.28 13.83
C PHE A 204 1.49 16.18 14.33
N ALA A 205 0.76 15.76 15.37
CA ALA A 205 -0.30 16.56 15.96
C ALA A 205 0.26 17.80 16.71
N ALA A 206 1.38 17.64 17.42
CA ALA A 206 2.00 18.68 18.23
C ALA A 206 2.78 19.72 17.42
N HIS A 207 3.20 19.37 16.19
CA HIS A 207 4.05 20.22 15.36
C HIS A 207 3.38 20.48 14.01
N PRO A 208 2.55 21.54 13.90
CA PRO A 208 1.81 21.83 12.67
C PRO A 208 2.67 21.98 11.41
N TRP A 209 3.93 22.40 11.55
CA TRP A 209 4.87 22.52 10.43
C TRP A 209 5.31 21.17 9.82
N LEU A 210 4.99 20.04 10.46
CA LEU A 210 5.17 18.70 9.90
C LEU A 210 3.99 18.24 9.02
N ARG A 211 2.90 19.00 8.99
CA ARG A 211 1.70 18.68 8.20
C ARG A 211 1.73 19.47 6.88
N PRO A 212 1.58 18.82 5.71
CA PRO A 212 1.59 19.49 4.40
C PRO A 212 0.50 20.53 4.21
#